data_AF-F9YPK7-F1
#
_entry.id   AF-F9YPK7-F1
#
_cell.length_a   1.000
_cell.length_b   1.000
_cell.length_c   1.000
_cell.angle_alpha   90.00
_cell.angle_beta   90.00
_cell.angle_gamma   90.00
#
_symmetry.space_group_name_H-M   'P 1'
#
loop_
_entity.id
_entity.type
_entity.pdbx_description
1 polymer ?
#
loop_
_entity_poly.entity_id
_entity_poly.type
_entity_poly.pdbx_seq_one_letter_code
_entity_poly.pdbx_strand_id
1 'polypeptide(L)'
;MRGGAKALSKAEPAVALVAKKADNTDGFELIYKSVNDIQPNEFHVASSIDGKQSQEFLEQTQKYLDKKAIKKQVDELAKVKSPAPTLGKWVDEIKDVSLLKKIESLNADDLAKLEKDFLSKSNGNELKKLITTADDLDKWKLLKEDPHYAFELAQENPNWEKWAKSNFFKEVTKKGKDFELLVTSKIRNIPPFSTLYKEYTHLKQIYLKGVKDNIIADDLFVKEFRDERGRSYFRAVISDSKLNTGSPWTANQKSELIDVFKNNPDKKYIEFEVRSDDKYLPQHLQGNIKVRIHREDVYKIISEGDNIKIPPIKMF
;
A
#
# COMPACT_ATOMS: atom_id res chain seq x y z
N MET A 1 28.77 41.30 -31.47
CA MET A 1 28.59 40.06 -30.69
C MET A 1 27.62 39.13 -31.41
N ARG A 2 28.11 38.10 -32.11
CA ARG A 2 27.31 36.99 -32.64
C ARG A 2 28.12 35.72 -32.45
N GLY A 3 27.83 34.93 -31.41
CA GLY A 3 28.64 33.74 -31.14
C GLY A 3 28.25 32.88 -29.95
N GLY A 4 27.00 32.91 -29.47
CA GLY A 4 26.60 32.15 -28.26
C GLY A 4 25.67 30.95 -28.47
N ALA A 5 24.89 30.91 -29.56
CA ALA A 5 23.69 30.04 -29.61
C ALA A 5 23.73 28.90 -30.64
N LYS A 6 24.84 28.68 -31.36
CA LYS A 6 24.95 27.61 -32.38
C LYS A 6 25.78 26.38 -31.98
N ALA A 7 26.33 26.34 -30.77
CA ALA A 7 27.18 25.22 -30.31
C ALA A 7 26.45 24.13 -29.51
N LEU A 8 25.20 24.35 -29.08
CA LEU A 8 24.49 23.43 -28.17
C LEU A 8 23.53 22.42 -28.85
N SER A 9 23.43 22.42 -30.18
CA SER A 9 22.50 21.53 -30.91
C SER A 9 23.14 20.29 -31.56
N LYS A 10 24.43 20.02 -31.27
CA LYS A 10 25.16 18.83 -31.73
C LYS A 10 26.08 18.25 -30.65
N ALA A 11 25.68 18.31 -29.38
CA ALA A 11 26.39 17.52 -28.36
C ALA A 11 26.10 16.04 -28.65
N GLU A 12 27.12 15.27 -29.01
CA GLU A 12 26.99 13.81 -29.10
C GLU A 12 26.56 13.29 -27.71
N PRO A 13 25.65 12.30 -27.63
CA PRO A 13 25.15 11.81 -26.36
C PRO A 13 26.30 11.25 -25.52
N ALA A 14 26.34 11.59 -24.23
CA ALA A 14 27.37 11.09 -23.32
C ALA A 14 27.43 9.55 -23.35
N VAL A 15 28.65 9.02 -23.43
CA VAL A 15 28.93 7.58 -23.50
C VAL A 15 29.46 7.13 -22.15
N ALA A 16 28.97 5.98 -21.69
CA ALA A 16 29.41 5.31 -20.47
C ALA A 16 30.11 3.99 -20.79
N LEU A 17 31.14 3.71 -19.99
CA LEU A 17 31.68 2.37 -19.78
C LEU A 17 30.92 1.74 -18.61
N VAL A 18 30.26 0.62 -18.87
CA VAL A 18 29.50 -0.12 -17.85
C VAL A 18 30.04 -1.54 -17.72
N ALA A 19 30.01 -2.07 -16.51
CA ALA A 19 30.32 -3.46 -16.23
C ALA A 19 29.03 -4.26 -16.04
N LYS A 20 28.92 -5.38 -16.74
CA LYS A 20 27.78 -6.29 -16.69
C LYS A 20 28.24 -7.69 -16.34
N LYS A 21 27.47 -8.44 -15.56
CA LYS A 21 27.79 -9.82 -15.20
C LYS A 21 27.99 -10.68 -16.46
N ALA A 22 29.08 -11.45 -16.50
CA ALA A 22 29.42 -12.34 -17.60
C ALA A 22 30.18 -13.58 -17.11
N ASP A 23 30.06 -14.68 -17.86
CA ASP A 23 30.71 -15.95 -17.57
C ASP A 23 32.11 -16.02 -18.20
N ASN A 24 32.99 -15.09 -17.78
CA ASN A 24 34.39 -15.05 -18.18
C ASN A 24 35.31 -15.07 -16.94
N THR A 25 36.62 -15.11 -17.16
CA THR A 25 37.63 -15.18 -16.08
C THR A 25 37.50 -14.01 -15.08
N ASP A 26 37.12 -12.82 -15.55
CA ASP A 26 36.96 -11.63 -14.71
C ASP A 26 35.59 -11.59 -14.00
N GLY A 27 34.62 -12.39 -14.44
CA GLY A 27 33.25 -12.48 -13.92
C GLY A 27 32.33 -11.35 -14.35
N PHE A 28 32.75 -10.50 -15.29
CA PHE A 28 31.99 -9.40 -15.88
C PHE A 28 32.55 -9.00 -17.26
N GLU A 29 31.72 -8.42 -18.12
CA GLU A 29 32.09 -7.78 -19.38
C GLU A 29 31.97 -6.26 -19.29
N LEU A 30 32.79 -5.55 -20.05
CA LEU A 30 32.75 -4.08 -20.15
C LEU A 30 32.11 -3.68 -21.48
N ILE A 31 31.10 -2.80 -21.42
CA ILE A 31 30.28 -2.41 -22.56
C ILE A 31 30.27 -0.88 -22.67
N TYR A 32 30.41 -0.39 -23.89
CA TYR A 32 30.23 1.01 -24.25
C TYR A 32 28.79 1.25 -24.67
N LYS A 33 28.10 2.21 -24.04
CA LYS A 33 26.72 2.56 -24.39
C LYS A 33 26.38 4.00 -24.02
N SER A 34 25.25 4.52 -24.47
CA SER A 34 24.77 5.81 -23.98
C SER A 34 24.49 5.75 -22.48
N VAL A 35 24.76 6.85 -21.76
CA VAL A 35 24.38 6.98 -20.34
C VAL A 35 22.87 6.78 -20.14
N ASN A 36 22.05 7.14 -21.13
CA ASN A 36 20.59 6.95 -21.08
C ASN A 36 20.15 5.49 -21.23
N ASP A 37 21.05 4.59 -21.67
CA ASP A 37 20.74 3.18 -21.95
C ASP A 37 21.24 2.23 -20.84
N ILE A 38 21.81 2.77 -19.75
CA ILE A 38 22.33 1.98 -18.63
C ILE A 38 21.17 1.26 -17.94
N GLN A 39 21.31 -0.06 -17.76
CA GLN A 39 20.30 -0.88 -17.10
C GLN A 39 20.56 -0.98 -15.59
N PRO A 40 19.52 -1.19 -14.76
CA PRO A 40 19.67 -1.30 -13.30
C PRO A 40 20.62 -2.40 -12.80
N ASN A 41 20.91 -3.40 -13.64
CA ASN A 41 21.83 -4.50 -13.33
C ASN A 41 23.25 -4.30 -13.88
N GLU A 42 23.55 -3.09 -14.34
CA GLU A 42 24.86 -2.72 -14.88
C GLU A 42 25.52 -1.71 -13.94
N PHE A 43 26.79 -1.97 -13.64
CA PHE A 43 27.57 -1.10 -12.79
C PHE A 43 28.22 -0.01 -13.65
N HIS A 44 27.85 1.25 -13.42
CA HIS A 44 28.48 2.38 -14.10
C HIS A 44 29.93 2.55 -13.62
N VAL A 45 30.88 2.46 -14.56
CA VAL A 45 32.32 2.54 -14.28
C VAL A 45 32.83 3.96 -14.52
N ALA A 46 32.55 4.53 -15.69
CA ALA A 46 32.99 5.88 -16.07
C ALA A 46 32.13 6.41 -17.22
N SER A 47 32.07 7.73 -17.38
CA SER A 47 31.42 8.40 -18.52
C SER A 47 32.31 9.46 -19.14
N SER A 48 32.05 9.76 -20.42
CA SER A 48 32.70 10.82 -21.18
C SER A 48 31.68 11.56 -22.04
N ILE A 49 31.91 12.86 -22.27
CA ILE A 49 30.95 13.80 -22.87
C ILE A 49 31.33 14.18 -24.31
N ASP A 50 32.49 13.74 -24.82
CA ASP A 50 33.03 14.24 -26.09
C ASP A 50 33.50 13.13 -27.06
N GLY A 51 32.65 12.80 -28.04
CA GLY A 51 32.86 11.92 -29.20
C GLY A 51 34.11 11.03 -29.28
N LYS A 52 34.88 11.16 -30.36
CA LYS A 52 35.99 10.24 -30.73
C LYS A 52 37.11 10.11 -29.67
N GLN A 53 37.31 11.09 -28.80
CA GLN A 53 38.29 11.01 -27.70
C GLN A 53 37.77 10.17 -26.51
N SER A 54 36.46 9.94 -26.43
CA SER A 54 35.83 9.17 -25.36
C SER A 54 36.23 7.69 -25.39
N GLN A 55 36.42 7.09 -26.56
CA GLN A 55 36.76 5.68 -26.65
C GLN A 55 38.20 5.41 -26.22
N GLU A 56 39.16 6.22 -26.67
CA GLU A 56 40.56 6.13 -26.23
C GLU A 56 40.70 6.39 -24.71
N PHE A 57 39.97 7.36 -24.17
CA PHE A 57 39.95 7.63 -22.72
C PHE A 57 39.41 6.45 -21.92
N LEU A 58 38.33 5.83 -22.38
CA LEU A 58 37.73 4.69 -21.68
C LEU A 58 38.55 3.39 -21.86
N GLU A 59 39.22 3.20 -23.00
CA GLU A 59 40.19 2.11 -23.21
C GLU A 59 41.43 2.26 -22.30
N GLN A 60 41.88 3.50 -22.07
CA GLN A 60 42.91 3.76 -21.05
C GLN A 60 42.38 3.50 -19.65
N THR A 61 41.16 3.94 -19.35
CA THR A 61 40.51 3.70 -18.06
C THR A 61 40.44 2.20 -17.76
N GLN A 62 40.12 1.36 -18.75
CA GLN A 62 40.08 -0.10 -18.64
C GLN A 62 41.39 -0.71 -18.10
N LYS A 63 42.55 -0.12 -18.41
CA LYS A 63 43.87 -0.63 -17.96
C LYS A 63 44.12 -0.42 -16.46
N TYR A 64 43.43 0.55 -15.85
CA TYR A 64 43.64 0.94 -14.44
C TYR A 64 42.45 0.60 -13.55
N LEU A 65 41.49 -0.18 -14.03
CA LEU A 65 40.34 -0.59 -13.25
C LEU A 65 40.72 -1.57 -12.14
N ASP A 66 40.23 -1.33 -10.94
CA ASP A 66 40.19 -2.34 -9.88
C ASP A 66 39.13 -3.39 -10.23
N LYS A 67 39.56 -4.41 -10.97
CA LYS A 67 38.70 -5.52 -11.39
C LYS A 67 38.04 -6.24 -10.20
N LYS A 68 38.68 -6.27 -9.03
CA LYS A 68 38.13 -6.94 -7.83
C LYS A 68 36.98 -6.12 -7.25
N ALA A 69 37.13 -4.80 -7.18
CA ALA A 69 36.07 -3.90 -6.74
C ALA A 69 34.88 -3.94 -7.71
N ILE A 70 35.13 -3.88 -9.02
CA ILE A 70 34.07 -3.96 -10.04
C ILE A 70 33.36 -5.31 -9.98
N LYS A 71 34.11 -6.42 -9.93
CA LYS A 71 33.52 -7.75 -9.80
C LYS A 71 32.65 -7.86 -8.56
N LYS A 72 33.09 -7.31 -7.41
CA LYS A 72 32.29 -7.30 -6.18
C LYS A 72 30.98 -6.52 -6.36
N GLN A 73 31.03 -5.34 -6.97
CA GLN A 73 29.83 -4.53 -7.23
C GLN A 73 28.86 -5.24 -8.19
N VAL A 74 29.38 -5.82 -9.27
CA VAL A 74 28.58 -6.60 -10.23
C VAL A 74 28.00 -7.86 -9.58
N ASP A 75 28.75 -8.54 -8.71
CA ASP A 75 28.27 -9.69 -7.95
C ASP A 75 27.20 -9.30 -6.91
N GLU A 76 27.32 -8.14 -6.26
CA GLU A 76 26.31 -7.60 -5.35
C GLU A 76 25.03 -7.22 -6.10
N LEU A 77 25.14 -6.55 -7.25
CA LEU A 77 24.01 -6.29 -8.15
C LEU A 77 23.37 -7.58 -8.65
N ALA A 78 24.17 -8.61 -8.95
CA ALA A 78 23.66 -9.92 -9.34
C ALA A 78 22.96 -10.64 -8.19
N LYS A 79 23.41 -10.49 -6.93
CA LYS A 79 22.72 -11.04 -5.74
C LYS A 79 21.38 -10.38 -5.50
N VAL A 80 21.27 -9.07 -5.72
CA VAL A 80 19.99 -8.34 -5.64
C VAL A 80 19.01 -8.82 -6.73
N LYS A 81 19.52 -9.28 -7.87
CA LYS A 81 18.72 -9.91 -8.94
C LYS A 81 18.57 -11.42 -8.83
N SER A 82 19.32 -12.10 -7.97
CA SER A 82 19.25 -13.55 -7.86
C SER A 82 17.91 -13.92 -7.23
N PRO A 83 17.05 -14.68 -7.91
CA PRO A 83 15.82 -15.16 -7.32
C PRO A 83 16.12 -15.89 -6.02
N ALA A 84 15.32 -15.67 -4.97
CA ALA A 84 15.44 -16.53 -3.80
C ALA A 84 15.21 -18.00 -4.18
N PRO A 85 15.64 -18.96 -3.33
CA PRO A 85 15.64 -20.39 -3.69
C PRO A 85 14.29 -20.93 -4.18
N THR A 86 13.18 -20.32 -3.76
CA THR A 86 11.83 -20.69 -4.20
C THR A 86 11.53 -20.24 -5.62
N LEU A 87 11.95 -19.04 -6.02
CA LEU A 87 11.72 -18.53 -7.37
C LEU A 87 12.75 -19.11 -8.34
N GLY A 88 13.99 -19.36 -7.89
CA GLY A 88 15.01 -20.07 -8.67
C GLY A 88 14.53 -21.46 -9.11
N LYS A 89 14.03 -22.28 -8.18
CA LYS A 89 13.47 -23.61 -8.51
C LYS A 89 12.32 -23.55 -9.52
N TRP A 90 11.44 -22.56 -9.41
CA TRP A 90 10.34 -22.41 -10.35
C TRP A 90 10.83 -21.95 -11.72
N VAL A 91 11.78 -21.02 -11.78
CA VAL A 91 12.43 -20.56 -13.01
C VAL A 91 13.09 -21.74 -13.74
N ASP A 92 13.77 -22.63 -13.03
CA ASP A 92 14.39 -23.84 -13.60
C ASP A 92 13.38 -24.80 -14.26
N GLU A 93 12.10 -24.74 -13.86
CA GLU A 93 11.01 -25.58 -14.39
C GLU A 93 10.30 -24.95 -15.62
N ILE A 94 10.55 -23.67 -15.92
CA ILE A 94 9.90 -22.96 -17.02
C ILE A 94 10.52 -23.38 -18.35
N LYS A 95 9.68 -23.85 -19.28
CA LYS A 95 10.08 -24.19 -20.65
C LYS A 95 9.92 -23.04 -21.64
N ASP A 96 9.12 -22.04 -21.31
CA ASP A 96 8.87 -20.88 -22.16
C ASP A 96 10.04 -19.88 -22.09
N VAL A 97 10.81 -19.79 -23.18
CA VAL A 97 11.99 -18.92 -23.29
C VAL A 97 11.61 -17.43 -23.21
N SER A 98 10.41 -17.06 -23.66
CA SER A 98 9.94 -15.67 -23.59
C SER A 98 9.63 -15.27 -22.16
N LEU A 99 9.01 -16.16 -21.38
CA LEU A 99 8.74 -15.94 -19.96
C LEU A 99 10.05 -15.82 -19.16
N LEU A 100 11.01 -16.72 -19.39
CA LEU A 100 12.34 -16.67 -18.76
C LEU A 100 13.03 -15.32 -18.97
N LYS A 101 13.16 -14.88 -20.23
CA LYS A 101 13.77 -13.59 -20.56
C LYS A 101 13.07 -12.42 -19.86
N LYS A 102 11.75 -12.51 -19.70
CA LYS A 102 10.97 -11.46 -19.08
C LYS A 102 11.17 -11.39 -17.58
N ILE A 103 11.25 -12.54 -16.90
CA ILE A 103 11.61 -12.62 -15.48
C ILE A 103 13.01 -12.03 -15.25
N GLU A 104 13.98 -12.37 -16.09
CA GLU A 104 15.36 -11.81 -16.02
C GLU A 104 15.42 -10.29 -16.23
N SER A 105 14.45 -9.75 -16.99
CA SER A 105 14.33 -8.32 -17.27
C SER A 105 13.63 -7.53 -16.15
N LEU A 106 12.98 -8.19 -15.18
CA LEU A 106 12.36 -7.49 -14.06
C LEU A 106 13.40 -6.69 -13.26
N ASN A 107 12.97 -5.53 -12.76
CA ASN A 107 13.75 -4.78 -11.78
C ASN A 107 13.70 -5.49 -10.40
N ALA A 108 14.55 -5.05 -9.47
CA ALA A 108 14.66 -5.66 -8.15
C ALA A 108 13.34 -5.59 -7.35
N ASP A 109 12.60 -4.50 -7.45
CA ASP A 109 11.35 -4.30 -6.70
C ASP A 109 10.24 -5.24 -7.18
N ASP A 110 10.10 -5.41 -8.50
CA ASP A 110 9.12 -6.30 -9.10
C ASP A 110 9.50 -7.76 -8.83
N LEU A 111 10.79 -8.10 -8.90
CA LEU A 111 11.26 -9.43 -8.53
C LEU A 111 10.93 -9.75 -7.06
N ALA A 112 11.15 -8.81 -6.14
CA ALA A 112 10.83 -8.97 -4.73
C ALA A 112 9.32 -9.11 -4.48
N LYS A 113 8.47 -8.35 -5.20
CA LYS A 113 7.01 -8.50 -5.14
C LYS A 113 6.56 -9.88 -5.63
N LEU A 114 7.12 -10.35 -6.76
CA LEU A 114 6.79 -11.65 -7.34
C LEU A 114 7.17 -12.77 -6.38
N GLU A 115 8.37 -12.70 -5.81
CA GLU A 115 8.85 -13.65 -4.82
C GLU A 115 7.94 -13.69 -3.59
N LYS A 116 7.58 -12.52 -3.04
CA LYS A 116 6.67 -12.43 -1.90
C LYS A 116 5.32 -13.08 -2.18
N ASP A 117 4.75 -12.87 -3.37
CA ASP A 117 3.50 -13.51 -3.76
C ASP A 117 3.65 -15.03 -3.90
N PHE A 118 4.76 -15.50 -4.46
CA PHE A 118 5.05 -16.93 -4.61
C PHE A 118 5.22 -17.64 -3.27
N LEU A 119 5.76 -16.94 -2.27
CA LEU A 119 5.93 -17.41 -0.91
C LEU A 119 4.64 -17.36 -0.08
N SER A 120 3.59 -16.71 -0.59
CA SER A 120 2.31 -16.63 0.11
C SER A 120 1.68 -18.01 0.26
N LYS A 121 1.47 -18.44 1.51
CA LYS A 121 0.79 -19.70 1.85
C LYS A 121 -0.64 -19.79 1.29
N SER A 122 -1.30 -18.65 1.12
CA SER A 122 -2.71 -18.58 0.72
C SER A 122 -2.95 -18.68 -0.78
N ASN A 123 -2.02 -18.17 -1.60
CA ASN A 123 -2.24 -17.98 -3.04
C ASN A 123 -0.98 -18.11 -3.91
N GLY A 124 0.19 -18.43 -3.34
CA GLY A 124 1.44 -18.53 -4.10
C GLY A 124 1.47 -19.73 -5.05
N ASN A 125 1.00 -20.90 -4.60
CA ASN A 125 0.88 -22.08 -5.47
C ASN A 125 -0.14 -21.90 -6.61
N GLU A 126 -1.16 -21.08 -6.38
CA GLU A 126 -2.13 -20.73 -7.41
C GLU A 126 -1.49 -19.79 -8.44
N LEU A 127 -0.75 -18.76 -7.99
CA LEU A 127 -0.05 -17.84 -8.88
C LEU A 127 0.96 -18.55 -9.79
N LYS A 128 1.74 -19.51 -9.26
CA LYS A 128 2.69 -20.30 -10.05
C LYS A 128 2.04 -21.08 -11.19
N LYS A 129 0.76 -21.44 -11.04
CA LYS A 129 -0.02 -22.13 -12.08
C LYS A 129 -0.65 -21.15 -13.08
N LEU A 130 -0.84 -19.89 -12.67
CA LEU A 130 -1.39 -18.84 -13.53
C LEU A 130 -0.33 -18.23 -14.43
N ILE A 131 0.91 -18.06 -13.94
CA ILE A 131 2.01 -17.52 -14.73
C ILE A 131 2.65 -18.64 -15.56
N THR A 132 2.19 -18.80 -16.80
CA THR A 132 2.75 -19.82 -17.71
C THR A 132 3.38 -19.23 -18.97
N THR A 133 3.03 -17.98 -19.29
CA THR A 133 3.52 -17.25 -20.46
C THR A 133 4.05 -15.86 -20.07
N ALA A 134 4.78 -15.23 -20.97
CA ALA A 134 5.24 -13.85 -20.81
C ALA A 134 4.09 -12.82 -20.65
N ASP A 135 2.93 -13.12 -21.22
CA ASP A 135 1.71 -12.31 -21.13
C ASP A 135 1.03 -12.47 -19.77
N ASP A 136 1.10 -13.65 -19.15
CA ASP A 136 0.61 -13.86 -17.78
C ASP A 136 1.41 -13.07 -16.74
N LEU A 137 2.72 -12.93 -16.95
CA LEU A 137 3.57 -12.09 -16.10
C LEU A 137 3.20 -10.60 -16.22
N ASP A 138 2.81 -10.13 -17.41
CA ASP A 138 2.31 -8.76 -17.59
C ASP A 138 1.01 -8.52 -16.84
N LYS A 139 0.06 -9.47 -16.91
CA LYS A 139 -1.20 -9.38 -16.15
C LYS A 139 -0.93 -9.29 -14.65
N TRP A 140 -0.03 -10.12 -14.13
CA TRP A 140 0.39 -10.03 -12.73
C TRP A 140 0.99 -8.66 -12.40
N LYS A 141 1.87 -8.13 -13.25
CA LYS A 141 2.51 -6.83 -13.03
C LYS A 141 1.49 -5.69 -13.07
N LEU A 142 0.58 -5.69 -14.04
CA LEU A 142 -0.49 -4.71 -14.15
C LEU A 142 -1.39 -4.72 -12.92
N LEU A 143 -1.72 -5.89 -12.37
CA LEU A 143 -2.47 -5.99 -11.08
C LEU A 143 -1.71 -5.38 -9.89
N LYS A 144 -0.37 -5.35 -9.92
CA LYS A 144 0.44 -4.72 -8.87
C LYS A 144 0.50 -3.20 -9.01
N GLU A 145 0.39 -2.70 -10.23
CA GLU A 145 0.37 -1.27 -10.52
C GLU A 145 -1.04 -0.69 -10.33
N ASP A 146 -2.07 -1.40 -10.80
CA ASP A 146 -3.48 -1.08 -10.58
C ASP A 146 -4.30 -2.30 -10.11
N PRO A 147 -4.63 -2.36 -8.81
CA PRO A 147 -5.50 -3.41 -8.28
C PRO A 147 -6.91 -3.43 -8.90
N HIS A 148 -7.43 -2.32 -9.45
CA HIS A 148 -8.79 -2.26 -10.00
C HIS A 148 -8.92 -3.06 -11.31
N TYR A 149 -7.80 -3.27 -12.03
CA TYR A 149 -7.73 -4.17 -13.18
C TYR A 149 -8.20 -5.59 -12.86
N ALA A 150 -8.23 -6.00 -11.58
CA ALA A 150 -8.69 -7.31 -11.15
C ALA A 150 -10.06 -7.73 -11.69
N PHE A 151 -10.99 -6.78 -11.88
CA PHE A 151 -12.33 -7.10 -12.38
C PHE A 151 -12.36 -7.29 -13.89
N GLU A 152 -11.63 -6.47 -14.64
CA GLU A 152 -11.47 -6.60 -16.08
C GLU A 152 -10.75 -7.91 -16.41
N LEU A 153 -9.63 -8.17 -15.75
CA LEU A 153 -8.89 -9.42 -15.89
C LEU A 153 -9.74 -10.65 -15.58
N ALA A 154 -10.58 -10.58 -14.54
CA ALA A 154 -11.48 -11.69 -14.20
C ALA A 154 -12.52 -11.97 -15.29
N GLN A 155 -12.93 -10.95 -16.06
CA GLN A 155 -13.85 -11.11 -17.19
C GLN A 155 -13.14 -11.69 -18.42
N GLU A 156 -11.95 -11.19 -18.73
CA GLU A 156 -11.17 -11.63 -19.90
C GLU A 156 -10.54 -13.02 -19.71
N ASN A 157 -10.10 -13.32 -18.49
CA ASN A 157 -9.43 -14.56 -18.15
C ASN A 157 -9.96 -15.13 -16.83
N PRO A 158 -11.04 -15.93 -16.86
CA PRO A 158 -11.68 -16.46 -15.65
C PRO A 158 -10.74 -17.27 -14.73
N ASN A 159 -9.65 -17.84 -15.25
CA ASN A 159 -8.65 -18.53 -14.43
C ASN A 159 -7.99 -17.61 -13.40
N TRP A 160 -7.90 -16.31 -13.71
CA TRP A 160 -7.34 -15.30 -12.82
C TRP A 160 -8.32 -14.77 -11.78
N GLU A 161 -9.63 -15.02 -11.93
CA GLU A 161 -10.68 -14.36 -11.15
C GLU A 161 -10.41 -14.43 -9.63
N LYS A 162 -10.15 -15.64 -9.12
CA LYS A 162 -9.94 -15.86 -7.70
C LYS A 162 -8.70 -15.13 -7.20
N TRP A 163 -7.58 -15.26 -7.91
CA TRP A 163 -6.32 -14.64 -7.50
C TRP A 163 -6.39 -13.11 -7.58
N ALA A 164 -6.88 -12.58 -8.70
CA ALA A 164 -6.98 -11.16 -8.98
C ALA A 164 -7.90 -10.45 -7.98
N LYS A 165 -9.14 -10.96 -7.79
CA LYS A 165 -10.07 -10.38 -6.81
C LYS A 165 -9.53 -10.49 -5.38
N SER A 166 -8.89 -11.61 -5.02
CA SER A 166 -8.25 -11.76 -3.71
C SER A 166 -7.18 -10.69 -3.48
N ASN A 167 -6.35 -10.41 -4.48
CA ASN A 167 -5.31 -9.39 -4.39
C ASN A 167 -5.92 -7.97 -4.27
N PHE A 168 -6.94 -7.66 -5.09
CA PHE A 168 -7.70 -6.40 -4.96
C PHE A 168 -8.23 -6.20 -3.54
N PHE A 169 -8.91 -7.20 -2.96
CA PHE A 169 -9.45 -7.10 -1.61
C PHE A 169 -8.36 -6.95 -0.55
N LYS A 170 -7.20 -7.62 -0.71
CA LYS A 170 -6.05 -7.45 0.20
C LYS A 170 -5.54 -6.01 0.19
N GLU A 171 -5.36 -5.42 -0.98
CA GLU A 171 -4.88 -4.04 -1.12
C GLU A 171 -5.90 -3.02 -0.62
N VAL A 172 -7.18 -3.16 -0.98
CA VAL A 172 -8.24 -2.24 -0.50
C VAL A 172 -8.43 -2.36 1.01
N THR A 173 -8.41 -3.57 1.57
CA THR A 173 -8.51 -3.79 3.02
C THR A 173 -7.33 -3.18 3.74
N LYS A 174 -6.11 -3.33 3.20
CA LYS A 174 -4.91 -2.70 3.75
C LYS A 174 -5.02 -1.18 3.75
N LYS A 175 -5.39 -0.57 2.62
CA LYS A 175 -5.64 0.87 2.52
C LYS A 175 -6.67 1.34 3.55
N GLY A 176 -7.75 0.58 3.73
CA GLY A 176 -8.77 0.87 4.74
C GLY A 176 -8.20 0.89 6.16
N LYS A 177 -7.43 -0.14 6.53
CA LYS A 177 -6.76 -0.22 7.85
C LYS A 177 -5.74 0.90 8.06
N ASP A 178 -4.93 1.19 7.04
CA ASP A 178 -3.92 2.26 7.10
C ASP A 178 -4.61 3.62 7.29
N PHE A 179 -5.74 3.85 6.61
CA PHE A 179 -6.54 5.06 6.80
C PHE A 179 -7.18 5.14 8.19
N GLU A 180 -7.75 4.04 8.69
CA GLU A 180 -8.33 3.98 10.04
C GLU A 180 -7.28 4.30 11.12
N LEU A 181 -6.06 3.76 11.00
CA LEU A 181 -4.93 4.09 11.87
C LEU A 181 -4.54 5.57 11.79
N LEU A 182 -4.50 6.13 10.56
CA LEU A 182 -4.23 7.54 10.33
C LEU A 182 -5.26 8.42 11.05
N VAL A 183 -6.55 8.13 10.88
CA VAL A 183 -7.65 8.85 11.54
C VAL A 183 -7.51 8.74 13.04
N THR A 184 -7.40 7.52 13.57
CA THR A 184 -7.26 7.24 15.00
C THR A 184 -6.10 8.02 15.65
N SER A 185 -4.99 8.19 14.92
CA SER A 185 -3.81 8.94 15.41
C SER A 185 -4.00 10.45 15.42
N LYS A 186 -4.86 10.99 14.55
CA LYS A 186 -5.05 12.43 14.33
C LYS A 186 -6.37 12.97 14.84
N ILE A 187 -7.36 12.11 15.13
CA ILE A 187 -8.76 12.51 15.40
C ILE A 187 -8.87 13.54 16.52
N ARG A 188 -8.02 13.45 17.56
CA ARG A 188 -7.94 14.43 18.66
C ARG A 188 -7.56 15.85 18.23
N ASN A 189 -7.02 16.02 17.03
CA ASN A 189 -6.62 17.31 16.45
C ASN A 189 -7.60 17.79 15.37
N ILE A 190 -8.66 17.02 15.07
CA ILE A 190 -9.63 17.32 14.01
C ILE A 190 -10.89 17.91 14.64
N PRO A 191 -11.35 19.11 14.23
CA PRO A 191 -12.67 19.60 14.62
C PRO A 191 -13.80 18.70 14.08
N PRO A 192 -14.87 18.44 14.85
CA PRO A 192 -15.17 18.99 16.17
C PRO A 192 -14.50 18.26 17.35
N PHE A 193 -13.83 17.13 17.13
CA PHE A 193 -13.25 16.30 18.20
C PHE A 193 -12.17 17.02 19.03
N SER A 194 -11.37 17.87 18.39
CA SER A 194 -10.34 18.66 19.08
C SER A 194 -10.88 19.76 20.00
N THR A 195 -12.12 20.19 19.77
CA THR A 195 -12.73 21.31 20.50
C THR A 195 -13.88 20.84 21.38
N LEU A 196 -14.95 20.30 20.79
CA LEU A 196 -16.17 19.92 21.51
C LEU A 196 -16.00 18.68 22.39
N TYR A 197 -15.13 17.75 21.97
CA TYR A 197 -14.98 16.44 22.63
C TYR A 197 -13.61 16.26 23.27
N LYS A 198 -12.88 17.36 23.52
CA LYS A 198 -11.54 17.36 24.11
C LYS A 198 -11.49 16.63 25.45
N GLU A 199 -12.50 16.83 26.29
CA GLU A 199 -12.58 16.23 27.64
C GLU A 199 -13.17 14.82 27.66
N TYR A 200 -13.61 14.30 26.52
CA TYR A 200 -14.17 12.95 26.48
C TYR A 200 -13.04 11.92 26.52
N THR A 201 -13.31 10.79 27.15
CA THR A 201 -12.44 9.60 27.10
C THR A 201 -12.52 9.01 25.69
N HIS A 202 -11.40 8.92 24.98
CA HIS A 202 -11.35 8.36 23.63
C HIS A 202 -10.97 6.89 23.70
N LEU A 203 -11.86 6.06 23.19
CA LEU A 203 -11.73 4.63 23.08
C LEU A 203 -11.66 4.25 21.60
N LYS A 204 -10.95 3.16 21.30
CA LYS A 204 -10.65 2.72 19.94
C LYS A 204 -11.14 1.29 19.76
N GLN A 205 -11.76 0.98 18.63
CA GLN A 205 -12.21 -0.37 18.28
C GLN A 205 -13.09 -1.00 19.39
N ILE A 206 -14.17 -0.30 19.77
CA ILE A 206 -15.05 -0.69 20.87
C ILE A 206 -16.27 -1.46 20.36
N TYR A 207 -16.52 -2.61 20.97
CA TYR A 207 -17.74 -3.39 20.75
C TYR A 207 -18.89 -2.78 21.53
N LEU A 208 -19.95 -2.45 20.80
CA LEU A 208 -21.19 -1.92 21.34
C LEU A 208 -22.31 -2.89 21.00
N LYS A 209 -22.99 -3.39 22.03
CA LYS A 209 -24.15 -4.27 21.86
C LYS A 209 -25.39 -3.42 21.60
N GLY A 210 -25.96 -3.60 20.41
CA GLY A 210 -27.26 -3.07 20.02
C GLY A 210 -28.40 -3.97 20.47
N VAL A 211 -29.54 -3.83 19.81
CA VAL A 211 -30.75 -4.61 20.12
C VAL A 211 -30.63 -6.05 19.63
N LYS A 212 -30.17 -6.25 18.39
CA LYS A 212 -30.02 -7.58 17.79
C LYS A 212 -28.55 -7.96 17.67
N ASP A 213 -27.74 -7.05 17.15
CA ASP A 213 -26.35 -7.31 16.80
C ASP A 213 -25.37 -6.38 17.51
N ASN A 214 -24.10 -6.79 17.52
CA ASN A 214 -23.00 -5.94 17.96
C ASN A 214 -22.49 -5.09 16.80
N ILE A 215 -22.15 -3.84 17.09
CA ILE A 215 -21.40 -2.96 16.20
C ILE A 215 -20.00 -2.73 16.77
N ILE A 216 -19.06 -2.41 15.90
CA ILE A 216 -17.73 -1.94 16.29
C ILE A 216 -17.67 -0.46 15.98
N ALA A 217 -17.27 0.33 16.97
CA ALA A 217 -16.97 1.75 16.82
C ALA A 217 -15.45 1.89 16.64
N ASP A 218 -15.02 2.44 15.49
CA ASP A 218 -13.59 2.70 15.23
C ASP A 218 -13.05 3.66 16.28
N ASP A 219 -13.74 4.79 16.46
CA ASP A 219 -13.48 5.77 17.50
C ASP A 219 -14.75 6.08 18.28
N LEU A 220 -14.67 5.95 19.62
CA LEU A 220 -15.76 6.26 20.54
C LEU A 220 -15.28 7.24 21.61
N PHE A 221 -15.92 8.40 21.70
CA PHE A 221 -15.63 9.40 22.73
C PHE A 221 -16.73 9.34 23.79
N VAL A 222 -16.37 9.09 25.05
CA VAL A 222 -17.34 8.89 26.14
C VAL A 222 -17.09 9.89 27.28
N LYS A 223 -18.17 10.49 27.79
CA LYS A 223 -18.13 11.35 28.98
C LYS A 223 -19.38 11.13 29.84
N GLU A 224 -19.22 11.20 31.15
CA GLU A 224 -20.33 11.15 32.10
C GLU A 224 -21.03 12.50 32.19
N PHE A 225 -22.35 12.47 32.22
CA PHE A 225 -23.23 13.62 32.40
C PHE A 225 -24.26 13.32 33.49
N ARG A 226 -24.93 14.39 33.96
CA ARG A 226 -26.07 14.31 34.87
C ARG A 226 -27.31 14.75 34.13
N ASP A 227 -28.41 13.99 34.25
CA ASP A 227 -29.70 14.40 33.72
C ASP A 227 -30.35 15.48 34.60
N GLU A 228 -31.51 16.00 34.16
CA GLU A 228 -32.27 17.03 34.90
C GLU A 228 -32.65 16.60 36.34
N ARG A 229 -32.65 15.30 36.62
CA ARG A 229 -32.95 14.71 37.93
C ARG A 229 -31.68 14.36 38.72
N GLY A 230 -30.50 14.75 38.24
CA GLY A 230 -29.21 14.48 38.86
C GLY A 230 -28.70 13.05 38.69
N ARG A 231 -29.31 12.22 37.83
CA ARG A 231 -28.86 10.84 37.60
C ARG A 231 -27.71 10.82 36.61
N SER A 232 -26.67 10.07 36.92
CA SER A 232 -25.53 9.85 36.02
C SER A 232 -25.95 9.07 34.78
N TYR A 233 -25.42 9.47 33.63
CA TYR A 233 -25.45 8.69 32.40
C TYR A 233 -24.20 8.98 31.56
N PHE A 234 -23.77 8.02 30.74
CA PHE A 234 -22.70 8.24 29.79
C PHE A 234 -23.26 8.68 28.44
N ARG A 235 -22.73 9.77 27.89
CA ARG A 235 -22.95 10.18 26.50
C ARG A 235 -21.74 9.77 25.67
N ALA A 236 -22.00 9.25 24.48
CA ALA A 236 -20.97 8.83 23.55
C ALA A 236 -21.12 9.48 22.18
N VAL A 237 -19.97 9.80 21.58
CA VAL A 237 -19.84 10.25 20.19
C VAL A 237 -19.13 9.17 19.42
N ILE A 238 -19.71 8.74 18.30
CA ILE A 238 -19.16 7.69 17.46
C ILE A 238 -18.64 8.29 16.15
N SER A 239 -17.44 7.86 15.78
CA SER A 239 -16.85 8.17 14.48
C SER A 239 -16.38 6.88 13.82
N ASP A 240 -16.70 6.74 12.54
CA ASP A 240 -16.32 5.61 11.71
C ASP A 240 -15.53 6.10 10.48
N SER A 241 -14.44 5.40 10.17
CA SER A 241 -13.49 5.79 9.14
C SER A 241 -13.73 5.02 7.85
N LYS A 242 -13.92 5.73 6.73
CA LYS A 242 -14.14 5.10 5.41
C LYS A 242 -13.27 5.71 4.31
N LEU A 243 -12.88 4.90 3.34
CA LEU A 243 -12.01 5.36 2.24
C LEU A 243 -12.67 6.38 1.30
N ASN A 244 -14.01 6.41 1.20
CA ASN A 244 -14.72 7.39 0.39
C ASN A 244 -16.15 7.62 0.90
N THR A 245 -16.81 8.66 0.36
CA THR A 245 -18.21 9.02 0.67
C THR A 245 -19.18 7.84 0.43
N GLY A 246 -19.03 7.15 -0.70
CA GLY A 246 -19.90 6.06 -1.15
C GLY A 246 -19.74 4.75 -0.36
N SER A 247 -18.70 4.62 0.44
CA SER A 247 -18.44 3.41 1.23
C SER A 247 -19.60 3.19 2.22
N PRO A 248 -20.29 2.05 2.17
CA PRO A 248 -21.44 1.82 3.04
C PRO A 248 -20.99 1.63 4.49
N TRP A 249 -21.91 1.89 5.41
CA TRP A 249 -21.81 1.37 6.78
C TRP A 249 -21.88 -0.15 6.76
N THR A 250 -21.23 -0.82 7.72
CA THR A 250 -21.37 -2.28 7.85
C THR A 250 -22.83 -2.65 8.10
N ALA A 251 -23.23 -3.89 7.79
CA ALA A 251 -24.62 -4.32 7.95
C ALA A 251 -25.17 -4.05 9.36
N ASN A 252 -24.38 -4.35 10.39
CA ASN A 252 -24.77 -4.15 11.80
C ASN A 252 -24.80 -2.67 12.17
N GLN A 253 -23.82 -1.86 11.77
CA GLN A 253 -23.86 -0.41 12.01
C GLN A 253 -25.06 0.23 11.31
N LYS A 254 -25.39 -0.27 10.10
CA LYS A 254 -26.56 0.19 9.37
C LYS A 254 -27.84 -0.14 10.14
N SER A 255 -28.05 -1.39 10.55
CA SER A 255 -29.28 -1.83 11.21
C SER A 255 -29.46 -1.29 12.63
N GLU A 256 -28.37 -1.19 13.41
CA GLU A 256 -28.44 -0.84 14.85
C GLU A 256 -28.29 0.65 15.14
N LEU A 257 -27.69 1.43 14.22
CA LEU A 257 -27.41 2.86 14.43
C LEU A 257 -28.07 3.73 13.35
N ILE A 258 -27.72 3.50 12.08
CA ILE A 258 -28.10 4.43 11.00
C ILE A 258 -29.58 4.34 10.67
N ASP A 259 -30.10 3.14 10.42
CA ASP A 259 -31.51 2.93 10.05
C ASP A 259 -32.43 3.23 11.23
N VAL A 260 -31.97 3.03 12.47
CA VAL A 260 -32.72 3.38 13.69
C VAL A 260 -33.03 4.88 13.73
N PHE A 261 -32.03 5.74 13.51
CA PHE A 261 -32.25 7.19 13.45
C PHE A 261 -32.95 7.62 12.16
N LYS A 262 -32.59 7.03 11.02
CA LYS A 262 -33.19 7.39 9.73
C LYS A 262 -34.70 7.15 9.72
N ASN A 263 -35.14 6.01 10.27
CA ASN A 263 -36.55 5.62 10.27
C ASN A 263 -37.34 6.20 11.45
N ASN A 264 -36.66 6.79 12.45
CA ASN A 264 -37.30 7.42 13.61
C ASN A 264 -36.70 8.82 13.84
N PRO A 265 -37.16 9.84 13.09
CA PRO A 265 -36.62 11.21 13.18
C PRO A 265 -36.65 11.81 14.59
N ASP A 266 -37.68 11.49 15.37
CA ASP A 266 -37.87 12.00 16.75
C ASP A 266 -37.00 11.29 17.80
N LYS A 267 -36.33 10.20 17.42
CA LYS A 267 -35.48 9.45 18.35
C LYS A 267 -34.20 10.25 18.64
N LYS A 268 -34.08 10.76 19.86
CA LYS A 268 -32.97 11.62 20.30
C LYS A 268 -31.65 10.87 20.47
N TYR A 269 -31.70 9.65 21.02
CA TYR A 269 -30.51 8.83 21.25
C TYR A 269 -30.83 7.34 21.17
N ILE A 270 -29.77 6.55 21.04
CA ILE A 270 -29.78 5.08 21.13
C ILE A 270 -28.88 4.70 22.30
N GLU A 271 -29.33 3.74 23.11
CA GLU A 271 -28.55 3.19 24.22
C GLU A 271 -27.84 1.93 23.76
N PHE A 272 -26.53 1.88 23.96
CA PHE A 272 -25.68 0.72 23.70
C PHE A 272 -25.01 0.28 24.99
N GLU A 273 -24.74 -1.02 25.09
CA GLU A 273 -23.92 -1.57 26.16
C GLU A 273 -22.48 -1.76 25.65
N VAL A 274 -21.49 -1.26 26.39
CA VAL A 274 -20.07 -1.44 26.05
C VAL A 274 -19.68 -2.88 26.37
N ARG A 275 -19.26 -3.66 25.38
CA ARG A 275 -18.97 -5.11 25.51
C ARG A 275 -17.52 -5.50 25.24
N SER A 276 -16.63 -4.53 25.06
CA SER A 276 -15.20 -4.80 24.98
C SER A 276 -14.68 -5.38 26.30
N ASP A 277 -13.64 -6.21 26.23
CA ASP A 277 -12.95 -6.77 27.41
C ASP A 277 -12.45 -5.64 28.33
N ASP A 278 -12.75 -5.74 29.62
CA ASP A 278 -12.45 -4.73 30.65
C ASP A 278 -10.97 -4.34 30.68
N LYS A 279 -10.05 -5.23 30.28
CA LYS A 279 -8.60 -4.92 30.21
C LYS A 279 -8.26 -3.83 29.18
N TYR A 280 -9.15 -3.56 28.23
CA TYR A 280 -9.01 -2.51 27.23
C TYR A 280 -9.81 -1.25 27.58
N LEU A 281 -10.51 -1.25 28.72
CA LEU A 281 -11.37 -0.15 29.16
C LEU A 281 -10.80 0.51 30.42
N PRO A 282 -10.91 1.85 30.54
CA PRO A 282 -10.61 2.52 31.79
C PRO A 282 -11.64 2.15 32.85
N GLN A 283 -11.24 2.18 34.13
CA GLN A 283 -12.01 1.66 35.26
C GLN A 283 -13.45 2.19 35.32
N HIS A 284 -13.68 3.47 35.00
CA HIS A 284 -15.01 4.08 35.04
C HIS A 284 -15.94 3.64 33.91
N LEU A 285 -15.45 2.89 32.92
CA LEU A 285 -16.21 2.35 31.79
C LEU A 285 -16.22 0.81 31.76
N GLN A 286 -15.70 0.15 32.79
CA GLN A 286 -15.70 -1.32 32.93
C GLN A 286 -17.05 -1.85 33.43
N GLY A 287 -17.29 -3.16 33.24
CA GLY A 287 -18.47 -3.84 33.79
C GLY A 287 -19.74 -3.70 32.95
N ASN A 288 -19.58 -3.61 31.63
CA ASN A 288 -20.67 -3.48 30.66
C ASN A 288 -21.58 -2.26 30.87
N ILE A 289 -20.99 -1.07 31.01
CA ILE A 289 -21.76 0.16 31.16
C ILE A 289 -22.64 0.45 29.94
N LYS A 290 -23.68 1.27 30.16
CA LYS A 290 -24.55 1.79 29.11
C LYS A 290 -24.12 3.18 28.69
N VAL A 291 -24.03 3.40 27.38
CA VAL A 291 -23.73 4.69 26.76
C VAL A 291 -24.86 5.13 25.84
N ARG A 292 -25.13 6.43 25.79
CA ARG A 292 -26.13 7.03 24.89
C ARG A 292 -25.43 7.72 23.74
N ILE A 293 -25.66 7.23 22.53
CA ILE A 293 -25.23 7.92 21.31
C ILE A 293 -26.40 8.77 20.84
N HIS A 294 -26.21 10.09 20.85
CA HIS A 294 -27.23 11.02 20.36
C HIS A 294 -27.20 11.10 18.84
N ARG A 295 -28.34 11.46 18.23
CA ARG A 295 -28.49 11.59 16.78
C ARG A 295 -27.41 12.49 16.18
N GLU A 296 -27.15 13.62 16.82
CA GLU A 296 -26.16 14.61 16.39
C GLU A 296 -24.69 14.19 16.60
N ASP A 297 -24.44 13.08 17.30
CA ASP A 297 -23.10 12.63 17.67
C ASP A 297 -22.62 11.43 16.82
N VAL A 298 -23.18 11.28 15.62
CA VAL A 298 -22.81 10.25 14.66
C VAL A 298 -22.03 10.88 13.52
N TYR A 299 -20.74 10.54 13.44
CA TYR A 299 -19.81 11.08 12.45
C TYR A 299 -19.25 9.98 11.55
N LYS A 300 -18.94 10.38 10.33
CA LYS A 300 -18.20 9.60 9.35
C LYS A 300 -17.00 10.41 8.89
N ILE A 301 -15.81 9.88 9.09
CA ILE A 301 -14.57 10.46 8.58
C ILE A 301 -14.22 9.75 7.28
N ILE A 302 -13.94 10.53 6.23
CA ILE A 302 -13.63 9.98 4.92
C ILE A 302 -12.27 10.41 4.40
N SER A 303 -11.66 9.55 3.58
CA SER A 303 -10.42 9.88 2.88
C SER A 303 -10.66 10.90 1.77
N GLU A 304 -9.65 11.73 1.53
CA GLU A 304 -9.51 12.64 0.39
C GLU A 304 -8.11 12.40 -0.21
N GLY A 305 -8.00 11.36 -1.05
CA GLY A 305 -6.71 10.80 -1.44
C GLY A 305 -6.01 10.16 -0.23
N ASP A 306 -4.78 10.58 0.04
CA ASP A 306 -3.99 10.12 1.20
C ASP A 306 -4.25 10.95 2.48
N ASN A 307 -5.19 11.91 2.44
CA ASN A 307 -5.51 12.80 3.54
C ASN A 307 -6.88 12.52 4.15
N ILE A 308 -7.11 13.07 5.35
CA ILE A 308 -8.41 13.05 6.02
C ILE A 308 -9.21 14.26 5.56
N LYS A 309 -10.47 14.03 5.13
CA LYS A 309 -11.39 15.13 4.85
C LYS A 309 -11.78 15.86 6.13
N ILE A 310 -11.69 17.19 6.11
CA ILE A 310 -12.09 18.08 7.20
C ILE A 310 -13.06 19.15 6.66
N PRO A 311 -14.21 19.42 7.31
CA PRO A 311 -14.71 18.74 8.51
C PRO A 311 -15.23 17.32 8.21
N PRO A 312 -15.27 16.44 9.22
CA PRO A 312 -15.96 15.15 9.16
C PRO A 312 -17.43 15.30 8.73
N ILE A 313 -17.98 14.24 8.12
CA ILE A 313 -19.39 14.22 7.75
C ILE A 313 -20.21 13.91 9.00
N LYS A 314 -21.09 14.83 9.37
CA LYS A 314 -22.14 14.59 10.35
C LYS A 314 -23.31 13.88 9.68
N MET A 315 -23.78 12.77 10.26
CA MET A 315 -24.79 11.94 9.60
C MET A 315 -26.21 12.48 9.70
N PHE A 316 -26.50 13.29 10.72
CA PHE A 316 -27.84 13.79 11.05
C PHE A 316 -27.83 15.21 11.64
#